data_AF-A0A2N5MM72-F1
#
_entry.id   AF-A0A2N5MM72-F1
#
_cell.length_a   1.000
_cell.length_b   1.000
_cell.length_c   1.000
_cell.angle_alpha   90.00
_cell.angle_beta   90.00
_cell.angle_gamma   90.00
#
_symmetry.space_group_name_H-M   'P 1'
#
loop_
_entity.id
_entity.type
_entity.pdbx_description
1 polymer ?
#
loop_
_entity_poly.entity_id
_entity_poly.type
_entity_poly.pdbx_seq_one_letter_code
_entity_poly.pdbx_strand_id
1 'polypeptide(L)'
;MENQNDVNQHQSSEMQKEIFETHTWEWFFAKEAEGITASSAGVEYSHFIKRHFGLDIDYSKLIMESVKELSEKVHEDFNETSINGLLAQCENIRSRYLDYLETKIKGDAGIVRIQEDKLLELEKSAGNTASDTTNLTPITPVLGLISYACSLHLLVIIEVIPAAAEFNETLTRLAAEYGTILVSGANEIGESIGGREQELFRNLASAWRLLPNKHGL
;
A
#
# COMPACT_ATOMS: atom_id res chain seq x y z
N MET A 1 17.64 34.81 -4.80
CA MET A 1 18.26 33.55 -5.26
C MET A 1 18.46 32.72 -4.02
N GLU A 2 17.48 31.88 -3.70
CA GLU A 2 17.59 30.95 -2.57
C GLU A 2 18.61 29.87 -2.94
N ASN A 3 19.52 29.61 -2.00
CA ASN A 3 20.68 28.76 -2.20
C ASN A 3 20.21 27.31 -2.44
N GLN A 4 20.60 26.74 -3.59
CA GLN A 4 20.45 25.30 -3.88
C GLN A 4 21.12 24.41 -2.81
N ASN A 5 22.00 24.96 -1.98
CA ASN A 5 22.61 24.27 -0.84
C ASN A 5 21.66 24.06 0.35
N ASP A 6 20.68 24.94 0.57
CA ASP A 6 19.74 24.82 1.70
C ASP A 6 18.68 23.72 1.43
N VAL A 7 18.29 23.54 0.18
CA VAL A 7 17.34 22.50 -0.27
C VAL A 7 17.94 21.10 -0.10
N ASN A 8 19.23 20.93 -0.46
CA ASN A 8 19.93 19.65 -0.28
C ASN A 8 20.19 19.32 1.20
N GLN A 9 20.42 20.33 2.06
CA GLN A 9 20.56 20.10 3.50
C GLN A 9 19.23 19.76 4.18
N HIS A 10 18.11 20.36 3.75
CA HIS A 10 16.79 20.01 4.30
C HIS A 10 16.37 18.59 3.92
N GLN A 11 16.49 18.21 2.64
CA GLN A 11 16.20 16.84 2.18
C GLN A 11 17.08 15.79 2.88
N SER A 12 18.38 16.10 3.06
CA SER A 12 19.30 15.27 3.83
C SER A 12 18.87 15.11 5.29
N SER A 13 18.34 16.17 5.92
CA SER A 13 17.98 16.16 7.34
C SER A 13 16.65 15.46 7.62
N GLU A 14 15.69 15.51 6.69
CA GLU A 14 14.41 14.79 6.79
C GLU A 14 14.62 13.28 6.54
N MET A 15 15.41 12.91 5.52
CA MET A 15 15.86 11.52 5.34
C MET A 15 16.62 11.02 6.57
N GLN A 16 17.47 11.85 7.19
CA GLN A 16 18.21 11.46 8.40
C GLN A 16 17.34 11.37 9.65
N LYS A 17 16.20 12.08 9.72
CA LYS A 17 15.22 11.89 10.80
C LYS A 17 14.41 10.60 10.65
N GLU A 18 14.06 10.21 9.42
CA GLU A 18 13.40 8.92 9.14
C GLU A 18 14.27 7.72 9.53
N ILE A 19 15.61 7.83 9.48
CA ILE A 19 16.55 6.75 9.86
C ILE A 19 16.48 6.40 11.36
N PHE A 20 15.86 7.22 12.21
CA PHE A 20 15.75 6.99 13.66
C PHE A 20 14.33 6.67 14.16
N GLU A 21 13.32 6.63 13.29
CA GLU A 21 11.96 6.24 13.68
C GLU A 21 11.82 4.72 13.67
N THR A 22 11.30 4.14 14.76
CA THR A 22 10.84 2.75 14.74
C THR A 22 9.67 2.70 13.76
N HIS A 23 9.86 2.10 12.59
CA HIS A 23 8.81 1.94 11.60
C HIS A 23 7.69 1.08 12.20
N THR A 24 6.55 1.69 12.53
CA THR A 24 5.34 0.99 12.98
C THR A 24 4.35 0.81 11.84
N TRP A 25 3.43 -0.14 11.98
CA TRP A 25 2.39 -0.36 10.97
C TRP A 25 1.47 0.88 10.84
N GLU A 26 1.21 1.59 11.95
CA GLU A 26 0.46 2.84 11.94
C GLU A 26 1.17 3.92 11.12
N TRP A 27 2.49 4.06 11.31
CA TRP A 27 3.32 4.99 10.56
C TRP A 27 3.26 4.66 9.06
N PHE A 28 3.37 3.38 8.70
CA PHE A 28 3.38 2.95 7.32
C PHE A 28 2.09 3.36 6.58
N PHE A 29 0.91 3.04 7.14
CA PHE A 29 -0.36 3.41 6.53
C PHE A 29 -0.65 4.91 6.58
N ALA A 30 -0.18 5.61 7.61
CA ALA A 30 -0.28 7.06 7.67
C ALA A 30 0.54 7.70 6.54
N LYS A 31 1.76 7.21 6.31
CA LYS A 31 2.63 7.68 5.21
C LYS A 31 2.07 7.36 3.84
N GLU A 32 1.40 6.21 3.67
CA GLU A 32 0.68 5.92 2.43
C GLU A 32 -0.43 6.94 2.18
N ALA A 33 -1.29 7.18 3.17
CA ALA A 33 -2.37 8.15 3.06
C ALA A 33 -1.85 9.57 2.80
N GLU A 34 -0.80 9.99 3.51
CA GLU A 34 -0.09 11.26 3.28
C GLU A 34 0.48 11.35 1.87
N GLY A 35 1.16 10.31 1.39
CA GLY A 35 1.75 10.27 0.06
C GLY A 35 0.71 10.42 -1.05
N ILE A 36 -0.45 9.77 -0.91
CA ILE A 36 -1.54 9.90 -1.89
C ILE A 36 -2.18 11.30 -1.82
N THR A 37 -2.43 11.81 -0.61
CA THR A 37 -3.14 13.09 -0.43
C THR A 37 -2.29 14.30 -0.82
N ALA A 38 -1.01 14.33 -0.40
CA ALA A 38 -0.06 15.41 -0.65
C ALA A 38 0.39 15.50 -2.13
N SER A 39 0.31 14.40 -2.87
CA SER A 39 0.80 14.33 -4.25
C SER A 39 0.16 15.33 -5.21
N SER A 40 0.95 16.00 -6.06
CA SER A 40 0.41 16.57 -7.30
C SER A 40 -0.01 15.45 -8.26
N ALA A 41 -1.02 15.69 -9.12
CA ALA A 41 -1.48 14.69 -10.07
C ALA A 41 -0.31 14.10 -10.90
N GLY A 42 -0.17 12.76 -10.85
CA GLY A 42 0.63 11.95 -11.77
C GLY A 42 2.01 11.50 -11.29
N VAL A 43 2.58 12.07 -10.21
CA VAL A 43 4.04 11.93 -9.99
C VAL A 43 4.46 11.28 -8.66
N GLU A 44 3.70 11.38 -7.56
CA GLU A 44 4.27 11.01 -6.25
C GLU A 44 3.85 9.65 -5.67
N TYR A 45 2.76 9.00 -6.10
CA TYR A 45 2.47 7.64 -5.61
C TYR A 45 3.57 6.65 -6.04
N SER A 46 4.07 6.72 -7.28
CA SER A 46 5.22 5.91 -7.72
C SER A 46 6.51 6.25 -6.97
N HIS A 47 6.68 7.49 -6.49
CA HIS A 47 7.79 7.88 -5.62
C HIS A 47 7.62 7.37 -4.18
N PHE A 48 6.38 7.37 -3.66
CA PHE A 48 6.04 6.76 -2.38
C PHE A 48 6.45 5.28 -2.37
N ILE A 49 6.15 4.56 -3.45
CA ILE A 49 6.51 3.14 -3.60
C ILE A 49 8.02 2.92 -3.60
N LYS A 50 8.78 3.73 -4.35
CA LYS A 50 10.25 3.64 -4.35
C LYS A 50 10.84 3.94 -2.97
N ARG A 51 10.21 4.85 -2.23
CA ARG A 51 10.69 5.29 -0.92
C ARG A 51 10.22 4.43 0.25
N HIS A 52 9.02 3.82 0.19
CA HIS A 52 8.38 3.15 1.33
C HIS A 52 8.03 1.68 1.07
N PHE A 53 7.89 1.25 -0.20
CA PHE A 53 7.99 -0.14 -0.71
C PHE A 53 9.40 -0.75 -0.64
N GLY A 54 10.38 0.10 -0.92
CA GLY A 54 11.78 -0.28 -1.08
C GLY A 54 12.64 -0.14 0.17
N LEU A 55 12.05 0.15 1.34
CA LEU A 55 12.80 0.22 2.59
C LEU A 55 13.21 -1.19 3.03
N ASP A 56 14.36 -1.27 3.70
CA ASP A 56 14.82 -2.49 4.35
C ASP A 56 14.07 -2.67 5.68
N ILE A 57 12.76 -2.92 5.56
CA ILE A 57 11.84 -3.19 6.66
C ILE A 57 11.33 -4.62 6.51
N ASP A 58 11.19 -5.32 7.64
CA ASP A 58 10.47 -6.58 7.70
C ASP A 58 8.95 -6.32 7.71
N TYR A 59 8.36 -6.15 6.52
CA TYR A 59 6.93 -5.90 6.36
C TYR A 59 6.07 -7.08 6.86
N SER A 60 6.58 -8.32 6.79
CA SER A 60 5.86 -9.47 7.36
C SER A 60 5.70 -9.31 8.86
N LYS A 61 6.78 -8.92 9.55
CA LYS A 61 6.73 -8.62 10.98
C LYS A 61 5.84 -7.40 11.26
N LEU A 62 6.03 -6.31 10.52
CA LEU A 62 5.26 -5.07 10.66
C LEU A 62 3.74 -5.31 10.59
N ILE A 63 3.29 -6.03 9.56
CA ILE A 63 1.87 -6.28 9.34
C ILE A 63 1.33 -7.32 10.34
N MET A 64 2.12 -8.34 10.70
CA MET A 64 1.74 -9.28 11.75
C MET A 64 1.61 -8.59 13.12
N GLU A 65 2.44 -7.59 13.43
CA GLU A 65 2.29 -6.75 14.63
C GLU A 65 0.95 -6.00 14.60
N SER A 66 0.54 -5.44 13.45
CA SER A 66 -0.79 -4.82 13.33
C SER A 66 -1.92 -5.80 13.65
N VAL A 67 -1.80 -7.05 13.18
CA VAL A 67 -2.82 -8.08 13.41
C VAL A 67 -2.94 -8.41 14.89
N LYS A 68 -1.80 -8.64 15.54
CA LYS A 68 -1.74 -8.97 16.97
C LYS A 68 -2.27 -7.82 17.82
N GLU A 69 -1.84 -6.60 17.56
CA GLU A 69 -2.31 -5.43 18.32
C GLU A 69 -3.81 -5.18 18.15
N LEU A 70 -4.34 -5.29 16.92
CA LEU A 70 -5.78 -5.11 16.69
C LEU A 70 -6.58 -6.23 17.33
N SER A 71 -6.16 -7.49 17.16
CA SER A 71 -6.75 -8.66 17.81
C SER A 71 -6.83 -8.51 19.33
N GLU A 72 -5.74 -8.09 19.96
CA GLU A 72 -5.68 -7.87 21.41
C GLU A 72 -6.64 -6.77 21.85
N LYS A 73 -6.68 -5.65 21.12
CA LYS A 73 -7.53 -4.51 21.46
C LYS A 73 -9.01 -4.80 21.31
N VAL A 74 -9.43 -5.50 20.26
CA VAL A 74 -10.85 -5.84 20.02
C VAL A 74 -11.28 -7.17 20.64
N HIS A 75 -10.35 -7.90 21.25
CA HIS A 75 -10.59 -9.21 21.87
C HIS A 75 -11.16 -10.24 20.89
N GLU A 76 -10.66 -10.24 19.65
CA GLU A 76 -11.06 -11.17 18.60
C GLU A 76 -9.89 -12.02 18.13
N ASP A 77 -10.08 -13.33 18.08
CA ASP A 77 -9.08 -14.28 17.59
C ASP A 77 -8.90 -14.19 16.06
N PHE A 78 -7.72 -14.60 15.60
CA PHE A 78 -7.42 -14.72 14.18
C PHE A 78 -6.73 -16.05 13.85
N ASN A 79 -6.81 -16.47 12.58
CA ASN A 79 -6.11 -17.65 12.11
C ASN A 79 -4.68 -17.29 11.65
N GLU A 80 -3.71 -17.50 12.54
CA GLU A 80 -2.30 -17.21 12.28
C GLU A 80 -1.74 -17.96 11.06
N THR A 81 -2.20 -19.19 10.77
CA THR A 81 -1.74 -19.95 9.60
C THR A 81 -2.20 -19.31 8.30
N SER A 82 -3.48 -18.92 8.23
CA SER A 82 -4.03 -18.21 7.06
C SER A 82 -3.34 -16.86 6.85
N ILE A 83 -3.12 -16.11 7.93
CA ILE A 83 -2.44 -14.81 7.88
C ILE A 83 -1.00 -14.95 7.40
N ASN A 84 -0.23 -15.89 7.94
CA ASN A 84 1.14 -16.14 7.48
C ASN A 84 1.20 -16.53 6.00
N GLY A 85 0.23 -17.34 5.53
CA GLY A 85 0.13 -17.70 4.11
C GLY A 85 -0.10 -16.49 3.21
N LEU A 86 -1.02 -15.59 3.58
CA LEU A 86 -1.33 -14.38 2.81
C LEU A 86 -0.21 -13.33 2.90
N LEU A 87 0.44 -13.20 4.06
CA LEU A 87 1.63 -12.34 4.21
C LEU A 87 2.76 -12.79 3.29
N ALA A 88 3.04 -14.09 3.21
CA ALA A 88 4.05 -14.63 2.31
C ALA A 88 3.73 -14.32 0.84
N GLN A 89 2.45 -14.35 0.45
CA GLN A 89 2.03 -13.92 -0.89
C GLN A 89 2.24 -12.43 -1.11
N CYS A 90 1.88 -11.58 -0.14
CA CYS A 90 2.11 -10.14 -0.21
C CYS A 90 3.60 -9.81 -0.36
N GLU A 91 4.49 -10.46 0.41
CA GLU A 91 5.93 -10.28 0.27
C GLU A 91 6.46 -10.77 -1.09
N ASN A 92 5.90 -11.85 -1.63
CA ASN A 92 6.27 -12.30 -2.97
C ASN A 92 5.88 -11.25 -4.03
N ILE A 93 4.68 -10.66 -3.91
CA ILE A 93 4.21 -9.60 -4.80
C ILE A 93 5.11 -8.37 -4.69
N ARG A 94 5.40 -7.90 -3.47
CA ARG A 94 6.29 -6.74 -3.22
C ARG A 94 7.68 -6.98 -3.81
N SER A 95 8.28 -8.14 -3.55
CA SER A 95 9.60 -8.50 -4.05
C SER A 95 9.65 -8.50 -5.58
N ARG A 96 8.69 -9.18 -6.23
CA ARG A 96 8.58 -9.19 -7.71
C ARG A 96 8.35 -7.81 -8.31
N TYR A 97 7.60 -6.95 -7.62
CA TYR A 97 7.40 -5.58 -8.04
C TYR A 97 8.70 -4.76 -7.96
N LEU A 98 9.50 -4.92 -6.91
CA LEU A 98 10.80 -4.26 -6.79
C LEU A 98 11.79 -4.73 -7.87
N ASP A 99 11.81 -6.03 -8.17
CA ASP A 99 12.61 -6.59 -9.27
C ASP A 99 12.19 -5.96 -10.63
N TYR A 100 10.88 -5.83 -10.86
CA TYR A 100 10.36 -5.14 -12.04
C TYR A 100 10.88 -3.69 -12.12
N LEU A 101 10.79 -2.93 -11.02
CA LEU A 101 11.28 -1.54 -10.99
C LEU A 101 12.77 -1.43 -11.31
N GLU A 102 13.59 -2.32 -10.75
CA GLU A 102 15.04 -2.33 -11.01
C GLU A 102 15.32 -2.57 -12.49
N THR A 103 14.60 -3.50 -13.12
CA THR A 103 14.76 -3.80 -14.55
C THR A 103 14.25 -2.68 -15.46
N LYS A 104 13.15 -2.01 -15.10
CA LYS A 104 12.63 -0.84 -15.83
C LYS A 104 13.63 0.31 -15.88
N ILE A 105 14.36 0.56 -14.78
CA ILE A 105 15.38 1.62 -14.69
C ILE A 105 16.58 1.35 -15.61
N LYS A 106 16.92 0.08 -15.85
CA LYS A 106 18.09 -0.32 -16.66
C LYS A 106 17.87 -0.20 -18.19
N GLY A 107 16.64 0.02 -18.66
CA GLY A 107 16.35 0.58 -19.99
C GLY A 107 16.58 -0.30 -21.22
N ASP A 108 16.42 -1.63 -21.13
CA ASP A 108 16.65 -2.52 -22.27
C ASP A 108 15.36 -2.76 -23.11
N ALA A 109 15.37 -2.39 -24.39
CA ALA A 109 14.19 -2.38 -25.26
C ALA A 109 13.66 -3.79 -25.62
N GLY A 110 14.52 -4.82 -25.63
CA GLY A 110 14.11 -6.21 -25.84
C GLY A 110 13.39 -6.83 -24.63
N ILE A 111 13.50 -6.16 -23.47
CA ILE A 111 12.94 -6.59 -22.19
C ILE A 111 11.50 -6.07 -22.01
N VAL A 112 11.08 -5.02 -22.75
CA VAL A 112 9.79 -4.32 -22.54
C VAL A 112 8.56 -5.25 -22.62
N ARG A 113 8.42 -6.07 -23.67
CA ARG A 113 7.25 -6.97 -23.81
C ARG A 113 7.23 -8.09 -22.76
N ILE A 114 8.40 -8.63 -22.41
CA ILE A 114 8.52 -9.64 -21.34
C ILE A 114 8.19 -9.01 -19.98
N GLN A 115 8.49 -7.73 -19.78
CA GLN A 115 8.14 -7.00 -18.57
C GLN A 115 6.64 -6.72 -18.48
N GLU A 116 5.98 -6.41 -19.60
CA GLU A 116 4.52 -6.24 -19.65
C GLU A 116 3.81 -7.55 -19.27
N ASP A 117 4.19 -8.68 -19.85
CA ASP A 117 3.60 -9.99 -19.52
C ASP A 117 3.81 -10.35 -18.03
N LYS A 118 5.02 -10.13 -17.51
CA LYS A 118 5.33 -10.36 -16.09
C LYS A 118 4.54 -9.44 -15.15
N LEU A 119 4.29 -8.20 -15.57
CA LEU A 119 3.56 -7.23 -14.78
C LEU A 119 2.05 -7.54 -14.78
N LEU A 120 1.50 -8.03 -15.90
CA LEU A 120 0.13 -8.56 -15.96
C LEU A 120 -0.05 -9.80 -15.08
N GLU A 121 0.92 -10.73 -15.08
CA GLU A 121 0.90 -11.86 -14.15
C GLU A 121 0.97 -11.43 -12.69
N LEU A 122 1.76 -10.38 -12.41
CA LEU A 122 1.88 -9.81 -11.07
C LEU A 122 0.57 -9.14 -10.64
N GLU A 123 -0.11 -8.42 -11.53
CA GLU A 123 -1.42 -7.80 -11.28
C GLU A 123 -2.44 -8.87 -10.89
N LYS A 124 -2.54 -9.94 -11.68
CA LYS A 124 -3.44 -11.05 -11.39
C LYS A 124 -3.13 -11.68 -10.04
N SER A 125 -1.86 -11.86 -9.70
CA SER A 125 -1.45 -12.39 -8.40
C SER A 125 -1.86 -11.44 -7.27
N ALA A 126 -1.64 -10.14 -7.42
CA ALA A 126 -2.00 -9.13 -6.45
C ALA A 126 -3.51 -9.03 -6.25
N GLY A 127 -4.28 -9.07 -7.34
CA GLY A 127 -5.75 -9.08 -7.29
C GLY A 127 -6.32 -10.30 -6.60
N ASN A 128 -5.77 -11.50 -6.87
CA ASN A 128 -6.16 -12.72 -6.17
C ASN A 128 -5.84 -12.62 -4.67
N THR A 129 -4.61 -12.21 -4.31
CA THR A 129 -4.21 -12.07 -2.90
C THR A 129 -5.06 -11.01 -2.17
N ALA A 130 -5.36 -9.87 -2.81
CA ALA A 130 -6.27 -8.87 -2.26
C ALA A 130 -7.67 -9.45 -2.04
N SER A 131 -8.23 -10.15 -3.05
CA SER A 131 -9.52 -10.83 -2.93
C SER A 131 -9.55 -11.82 -1.76
N ASP A 132 -8.59 -12.74 -1.69
CA ASP A 132 -8.50 -13.74 -0.62
C ASP A 132 -8.37 -13.09 0.76
N THR A 133 -7.60 -12.00 0.85
CA THR A 133 -7.42 -11.25 2.09
C THR A 133 -8.68 -10.52 2.53
N THR A 134 -9.41 -9.89 1.59
CA THR A 134 -10.66 -9.19 1.90
C THR A 134 -11.81 -10.09 2.34
N ASN A 135 -11.69 -11.40 2.08
CA ASN A 135 -12.65 -12.42 2.53
C ASN A 135 -12.32 -12.97 3.93
N LEU A 136 -11.22 -12.54 4.55
CA LEU A 136 -10.89 -12.95 5.91
C LEU A 136 -11.93 -12.42 6.90
N THR A 137 -12.25 -13.27 7.88
CA THR A 137 -13.12 -12.92 9.00
C THR A 137 -12.50 -13.44 10.31
N PRO A 138 -12.68 -12.74 11.43
CA PRO A 138 -13.26 -11.38 11.52
C PRO A 138 -12.36 -10.32 10.85
N ILE A 139 -12.97 -9.24 10.33
CA ILE A 139 -12.28 -8.23 9.51
C ILE A 139 -11.36 -7.37 10.37
N THR A 140 -11.81 -7.02 11.58
CA THR A 140 -11.16 -6.02 12.42
C THR A 140 -9.69 -6.35 12.77
N PRO A 141 -9.37 -7.57 13.25
CA PRO A 141 -7.98 -7.95 13.53
C PRO A 141 -7.08 -7.95 12.30
N VAL A 142 -7.63 -8.14 11.10
CA VAL A 142 -6.85 -8.33 9.87
C VAL A 142 -6.82 -7.09 8.98
N LEU A 143 -7.33 -5.96 9.47
CA LEU A 143 -7.40 -4.72 8.68
C LEU A 143 -6.04 -4.23 8.17
N GLY A 144 -4.96 -4.40 8.94
CA GLY A 144 -3.63 -4.07 8.46
C GLY A 144 -3.17 -4.98 7.31
N LEU A 145 -3.49 -6.26 7.36
CA LEU A 145 -3.21 -7.19 6.25
C LEU A 145 -4.07 -6.88 5.02
N ILE A 146 -5.36 -6.61 5.19
CA ILE A 146 -6.25 -6.15 4.12
C ILE A 146 -5.67 -4.89 3.47
N SER A 147 -5.29 -3.91 4.29
CA SER A 147 -4.70 -2.65 3.83
C SER A 147 -3.48 -2.93 2.95
N TYR A 148 -2.55 -3.73 3.46
CA TYR A 148 -1.31 -4.07 2.75
C TYR A 148 -1.53 -4.76 1.41
N ALA A 149 -2.40 -5.78 1.37
CA ALA A 149 -2.70 -6.52 0.14
C ALA A 149 -3.38 -5.61 -0.91
N CYS A 150 -4.32 -4.77 -0.48
CA CYS A 150 -5.00 -3.81 -1.36
C CYS A 150 -4.05 -2.72 -1.88
N SER A 151 -3.15 -2.18 -1.04
CA SER A 151 -2.14 -1.21 -1.47
C SER A 151 -1.22 -1.77 -2.55
N LEU A 152 -0.76 -3.03 -2.39
CA LEU A 152 0.04 -3.73 -3.40
C LEU A 152 -0.73 -3.93 -4.71
N HIS A 153 -2.02 -4.25 -4.65
CA HIS A 153 -2.80 -4.42 -5.87
C HIS A 153 -3.04 -3.08 -6.60
N LEU A 154 -3.47 -2.05 -5.88
CA LEU A 154 -3.65 -0.70 -6.43
C LEU A 154 -2.35 -0.17 -7.05
N LEU A 155 -1.22 -0.47 -6.42
CA LEU A 155 0.10 -0.22 -6.96
C LEU A 155 0.33 -0.88 -8.32
N VAL A 156 0.17 -2.20 -8.39
CA VAL A 156 0.48 -2.91 -9.63
C VAL A 156 -0.45 -2.46 -10.75
N ILE A 157 -1.72 -2.17 -10.45
CA ILE A 157 -2.68 -1.59 -11.42
C ILE A 157 -2.19 -0.26 -11.99
N ILE A 158 -1.71 0.65 -11.14
CA ILE A 158 -1.19 1.96 -11.58
C ILE A 158 0.00 1.80 -12.53
N GLU A 159 0.78 0.73 -12.36
CA GLU A 159 1.94 0.44 -13.20
C GLU A 159 1.56 -0.26 -14.52
N VAL A 160 0.61 -1.20 -14.49
CA VAL A 160 0.17 -1.98 -15.68
C VAL A 160 -0.64 -1.15 -16.64
N ILE A 161 -1.57 -0.35 -16.12
CA ILE A 161 -2.68 0.17 -16.90
C ILE A 161 -2.62 1.69 -17.20
N PRO A 162 -1.50 2.45 -17.12
CA PRO A 162 -1.56 3.89 -17.37
C PRO A 162 -1.97 4.27 -18.82
N ALA A 163 -2.07 3.30 -19.74
CA ALA A 163 -2.44 3.50 -21.14
C ALA A 163 -3.68 2.73 -21.63
N ALA A 164 -4.40 1.98 -20.76
CA ALA A 164 -5.59 1.24 -21.20
C ALA A 164 -6.87 2.06 -21.07
N ALA A 165 -7.81 1.87 -22.00
CA ALA A 165 -9.09 2.59 -22.03
C ALA A 165 -9.93 2.39 -20.75
N GLU A 166 -9.72 1.27 -20.05
CA GLU A 166 -10.48 0.86 -18.85
C GLU A 166 -9.76 1.17 -17.53
N PHE A 167 -8.58 1.80 -17.58
CA PHE A 167 -7.76 2.09 -16.39
C PHE A 167 -8.52 2.86 -15.33
N ASN A 168 -9.08 4.00 -15.72
CA ASN A 168 -9.75 4.90 -14.80
C ASN A 168 -10.96 4.23 -14.17
N GLU A 169 -11.72 3.46 -14.94
CA GLU A 169 -12.87 2.70 -14.42
C GLU A 169 -12.42 1.63 -13.43
N THR A 170 -11.41 0.83 -13.78
CA THR A 170 -10.88 -0.24 -12.94
C THR A 170 -10.28 0.30 -11.64
N LEU A 171 -9.41 1.32 -11.72
CA LEU A 171 -8.79 1.94 -10.55
C LEU A 171 -9.84 2.61 -9.66
N THR A 172 -10.82 3.31 -10.24
CA THR A 172 -11.92 3.94 -9.48
C THR A 172 -12.74 2.90 -8.74
N ARG A 173 -13.15 1.83 -9.44
CA ARG A 173 -13.95 0.76 -8.86
C ARG A 173 -13.20 0.09 -7.70
N LEU A 174 -11.96 -0.34 -7.91
CA LEU A 174 -11.18 -1.06 -6.90
C LEU A 174 -10.82 -0.19 -5.71
N ALA A 175 -10.41 1.06 -5.93
CA ALA A 175 -10.16 2.01 -4.83
C ALA A 175 -11.42 2.24 -3.98
N ALA A 176 -12.60 2.30 -4.61
CA ALA A 176 -13.87 2.45 -3.91
C ALA A 176 -14.26 1.17 -3.14
N GLU A 177 -14.11 -0.01 -3.74
CA GLU A 177 -14.38 -1.31 -3.12
C GLU A 177 -13.49 -1.52 -1.89
N TYR A 178 -12.17 -1.39 -2.05
CA TYR A 178 -11.21 -1.54 -0.96
C TYR A 178 -11.39 -0.48 0.13
N GLY A 179 -11.63 0.77 -0.25
CA GLY A 179 -11.95 1.82 0.70
C GLY A 179 -13.24 1.56 1.49
N THR A 180 -14.23 0.88 0.90
CA THR A 180 -15.46 0.51 1.61
C THR A 180 -15.21 -0.55 2.67
N ILE A 181 -14.37 -1.54 2.37
CA ILE A 181 -13.97 -2.58 3.33
C ILE A 181 -13.22 -1.96 4.52
N LEU A 182 -12.25 -1.08 4.26
CA LEU A 182 -11.53 -0.36 5.32
C LEU A 182 -12.48 0.49 6.17
N VAL A 183 -13.44 1.18 5.57
CA VAL A 183 -14.43 1.96 6.33
C VAL A 183 -15.31 1.05 7.17
N SER A 184 -15.70 -0.13 6.68
CA SER A 184 -16.48 -1.10 7.45
C SER A 184 -15.72 -1.56 8.69
N GLY A 185 -14.50 -2.08 8.52
CA GLY A 185 -13.69 -2.50 9.66
C GLY A 185 -13.33 -1.34 10.60
N ALA A 186 -13.11 -0.13 10.07
CA ALA A 186 -12.87 1.05 10.91
C ALA A 186 -14.11 1.47 11.72
N ASN A 187 -15.33 1.21 11.22
CA ASN A 187 -16.55 1.37 12.01
C ASN A 187 -16.59 0.35 13.15
N GLU A 188 -16.29 -0.92 12.87
CA GLU A 188 -16.25 -2.00 13.87
C GLU A 188 -15.20 -1.73 14.98
N ILE A 189 -14.00 -1.23 14.61
CA ILE A 189 -13.01 -0.71 15.57
C ILE A 189 -13.62 0.41 16.41
N GLY A 190 -14.30 1.36 15.76
CA GLY A 190 -14.91 2.51 16.42
C GLY A 190 -15.97 2.15 17.45
N GLU A 191 -16.77 1.12 17.16
CA GLU A 191 -17.79 0.58 18.05
C GLU A 191 -17.19 -0.20 19.23
N SER A 192 -16.06 -0.89 18.99
CA SER A 192 -15.39 -1.72 20.00
C SER A 192 -14.53 -0.89 20.97
N ILE A 193 -13.63 -0.07 20.43
CA ILE A 193 -12.58 0.62 21.21
C ILE A 193 -12.45 2.11 20.91
N GLY A 194 -12.94 2.58 19.75
CA GLY A 194 -12.67 3.95 19.29
C GLY A 194 -11.18 4.21 19.06
N GLY A 195 -10.82 5.45 18.72
CA GLY A 195 -9.43 5.90 18.76
C GLY A 195 -8.72 6.04 17.40
N ARG A 196 -7.40 6.03 17.46
CA ARG A 196 -6.51 6.47 16.37
C ARG A 196 -6.51 5.53 15.18
N GLU A 197 -6.69 4.24 15.43
CA GLU A 197 -6.69 3.18 14.42
C GLU A 197 -7.91 3.29 13.51
N GLN A 198 -9.08 3.63 14.07
CA GLN A 198 -10.27 3.95 13.28
C GLN A 198 -9.99 5.13 12.33
N GLU A 199 -9.40 6.21 12.85
CA GLU A 199 -9.10 7.40 12.06
C GLU A 199 -8.08 7.08 10.96
N LEU A 200 -7.04 6.31 11.29
CA LEU A 200 -6.01 5.85 10.35
C LEU A 200 -6.62 5.13 9.15
N PHE A 201 -7.43 4.08 9.37
CA PHE A 201 -8.01 3.31 8.27
C PHE A 201 -9.05 4.11 7.47
N ARG A 202 -9.79 5.03 8.11
CA ARG A 202 -10.68 5.96 7.38
C ARG A 202 -9.89 6.94 6.50
N ASN A 203 -8.76 7.42 7.00
CA ASN A 203 -7.89 8.33 6.25
C ASN A 203 -7.27 7.61 5.06
N LEU A 204 -6.79 6.38 5.24
CA LEU A 204 -6.29 5.54 4.13
C LEU A 204 -7.39 5.26 3.10
N ALA A 205 -8.59 4.86 3.53
CA ALA A 205 -9.73 4.65 2.64
C ALA A 205 -10.11 5.91 1.84
N SER A 206 -10.08 7.07 2.49
CA SER A 206 -10.32 8.36 1.85
C SER A 206 -9.23 8.70 0.84
N ALA A 207 -7.97 8.41 1.17
CA ALA A 207 -6.83 8.62 0.30
C ALA A 207 -6.91 7.76 -0.96
N TRP A 208 -7.21 6.45 -0.84
CA TRP A 208 -7.38 5.58 -2.01
C TRP A 208 -8.43 6.09 -3.00
N ARG A 209 -9.55 6.64 -2.50
CA ARG A 209 -10.59 7.25 -3.37
C ARG A 209 -10.09 8.45 -4.17
N LEU A 210 -8.97 9.06 -3.80
CA LEU A 210 -8.33 10.14 -4.56
C LEU A 210 -7.43 9.61 -5.68
N LEU A 211 -7.00 8.35 -5.65
CA LEU A 211 -6.07 7.77 -6.63
C LEU A 211 -6.51 8.00 -8.09
N PRO A 212 -7.78 7.79 -8.49
CA PRO A 212 -8.20 8.03 -9.87
C PRO A 212 -8.00 9.49 -10.31
N ASN A 213 -8.35 10.44 -9.43
CA ASN A 213 -8.18 11.87 -9.70
C ASN A 213 -6.71 12.27 -9.76
N LYS A 214 -5.84 11.60 -9.01
CA LYS A 214 -4.40 11.85 -9.01
C LYS A 214 -3.70 11.24 -10.22
N HIS A 215 -4.26 10.26 -10.91
CA HIS A 215 -3.61 9.56 -12.03
C HIS A 215 -4.22 9.85 -13.41
N GLY A 216 -5.30 10.65 -13.51
CA GLY A 216 -6.03 10.76 -14.78
C GLY A 216 -6.99 11.95 -14.96
N LEU A 217 -6.75 13.10 -14.32
CA LEU A 217 -7.22 14.43 -14.73
C LEU A 217 -6.17 15.51 -14.48
#